data_AF-A0A1W2A3I4-F1
#
_entry.id   AF-A0A1W2A3I4-F1
#
_cell.length_a   1.000
_cell.length_b   1.000
_cell.length_c   1.000
_cell.angle_alpha   90.00
_cell.angle_beta   90.00
_cell.angle_gamma   90.00
#
_symmetry.space_group_name_H-M   'P 1'
#
loop_
_entity.id
_entity.type
_entity.pdbx_description
1 polymer ?
#
loop_
_entity_poly.entity_id
_entity_poly.type
_entity_poly.pdbx_seq_one_letter_code
_entity_poly.pdbx_strand_id
1 'polypeptide(L)'
;MIYMGSAKAIVPHKINLPNFKYQYGLINFKELPCDLFLSSNEPEEQILAILANKGNKTSAEIVKSILQKIMAVSPDCSTENKYYQQLRVIMQLRKFDNETEQAMLDVNSFWKLERDPFYKRGRQVAEAKALEEKRAIARNLKNKGIDLAIIAEATGLTMKQIQAL
;
A
#
# COMPACT_ATOMS: atom_id res chain seq x y z
N MET A 1 -14.88 -24.83 0.81
CA MET A 1 -14.73 -23.52 1.49
C MET A 1 -13.32 -23.00 1.26
N ILE A 2 -13.16 -21.70 1.01
CA ILE A 2 -11.85 -21.08 0.79
C ILE A 2 -11.52 -20.21 2.00
N TYR A 3 -10.31 -20.35 2.54
CA TYR A 3 -9.79 -19.51 3.61
C TYR A 3 -8.62 -18.67 3.09
N MET A 4 -8.75 -17.35 3.23
CA MET A 4 -7.80 -16.34 2.72
C MET A 4 -7.07 -15.58 3.82
N GLY A 5 -7.27 -15.95 5.09
CA GLY A 5 -6.69 -15.27 6.24
C GLY A 5 -5.17 -15.41 6.34
N SER A 6 -4.55 -14.49 7.06
CA SER A 6 -3.10 -14.48 7.28
C SER A 6 -2.64 -15.49 8.33
N ALA A 7 -3.50 -15.90 9.26
CA ALA A 7 -3.19 -16.93 10.26
C ALA A 7 -3.50 -18.34 9.71
N LYS A 8 -3.00 -19.39 10.37
CA LYS A 8 -3.43 -20.77 10.09
C LYS A 8 -4.95 -20.88 10.28
N ALA A 9 -5.67 -21.54 9.37
CA ALA A 9 -7.12 -21.66 9.46
C ALA A 9 -7.52 -22.48 10.70
N ILE A 10 -8.30 -21.87 11.61
CA ILE A 10 -8.85 -22.54 12.80
C ILE A 10 -10.32 -22.95 12.54
N VAL A 11 -10.83 -22.73 11.33
CA VAL A 11 -12.23 -23.01 10.99
C VAL A 11 -12.48 -24.53 11.08
N PRO A 12 -13.39 -24.99 11.96
CA PRO A 12 -13.69 -26.42 12.09
C PRO A 12 -14.27 -26.96 10.79
N HIS A 13 -13.54 -27.85 10.13
CA HIS A 13 -13.96 -28.43 8.84
C HIS A 13 -14.43 -29.89 8.95
N LYS A 14 -14.49 -30.40 10.18
CA LYS A 14 -14.94 -31.76 10.52
C LYS A 14 -15.82 -31.69 11.77
N ILE A 15 -16.98 -32.31 11.70
CA ILE A 15 -17.87 -32.56 12.84
C ILE A 15 -18.02 -34.08 12.93
N ASN A 16 -17.77 -34.64 14.11
CA ASN A 16 -17.87 -36.07 14.37
C ASN A 16 -18.69 -36.30 15.64
N LEU A 17 -19.97 -36.60 15.46
CA LEU A 17 -20.94 -36.96 16.49
C LEU A 17 -21.39 -38.43 16.28
N PRO A 18 -21.94 -39.11 17.30
CA PRO A 18 -22.27 -40.55 17.24
C PRO A 18 -23.09 -40.96 16.01
N ASN A 19 -24.05 -40.12 15.62
CA ASN A 19 -24.95 -40.36 14.48
C ASN A 19 -24.82 -39.31 13.36
N PHE A 20 -23.83 -38.42 13.43
CA PHE A 20 -23.67 -37.35 12.45
C PHE A 20 -22.20 -37.04 12.19
N LYS A 21 -21.76 -37.33 10.97
CA LYS A 21 -20.42 -36.99 10.48
C LYS A 21 -20.55 -36.02 9.33
N TYR A 22 -19.86 -34.89 9.42
CA TYR A 22 -19.82 -33.90 8.37
C TYR A 22 -18.38 -33.43 8.15
N GLN A 23 -17.98 -33.34 6.89
CA GLN A 23 -16.68 -32.81 6.49
C GLN A 23 -16.85 -32.01 5.21
N TYR A 24 -16.12 -30.91 5.10
CA TYR A 24 -15.94 -30.21 3.84
C TYR A 24 -14.46 -29.96 3.55
N GLY A 25 -14.14 -29.80 2.27
CA GLY A 25 -12.80 -29.39 1.84
C GLY A 25 -12.56 -27.93 2.20
N LEU A 26 -11.53 -27.67 3.00
CA LEU A 26 -11.04 -26.34 3.30
C LEU A 26 -9.77 -26.10 2.48
N ILE A 27 -9.84 -25.18 1.52
CA ILE A 27 -8.68 -24.74 0.74
C ILE A 27 -8.06 -23.55 1.45
N ASN A 28 -6.83 -23.72 1.95
CA ASN A 28 -6.07 -22.64 2.56
C ASN A 28 -5.19 -21.98 1.49
N PHE A 29 -5.46 -20.71 1.18
CA PHE A 29 -4.72 -19.98 0.14
C PHE A 29 -3.21 -19.92 0.42
N LYS A 30 -2.81 -19.87 1.69
CA LYS A 30 -1.39 -19.83 2.08
C LYS A 30 -0.62 -21.11 1.80
N GLU A 31 -1.30 -22.21 1.52
CA GLU A 31 -0.67 -23.50 1.19
C GLU A 31 -0.51 -23.67 -0.33
N LEU A 32 -1.26 -22.89 -1.12
CA LEU A 32 -1.19 -22.95 -2.57
C LEU A 32 0.10 -22.27 -3.08
N PRO A 33 0.82 -22.85 -4.05
CA PRO A 33 2.02 -22.22 -4.60
C PRO A 33 1.64 -20.97 -5.39
N CYS A 34 2.36 -19.86 -5.18
CA CYS A 34 2.13 -18.62 -5.93
C CYS A 34 2.27 -18.80 -7.45
N ASP A 35 3.11 -19.73 -7.91
CA ASP A 35 3.32 -20.04 -9.33
C ASP A 35 2.05 -20.48 -10.06
N LEU A 36 1.14 -21.17 -9.36
CA LEU A 36 -0.14 -21.59 -9.91
C LEU A 36 -0.93 -20.38 -10.43
N PHE A 37 -1.00 -19.33 -9.61
CA PHE A 37 -1.71 -18.09 -9.92
C PHE A 37 -0.94 -17.23 -10.92
N LEU A 38 0.39 -17.14 -10.76
CA LEU A 38 1.24 -16.40 -11.70
C LEU A 38 1.17 -16.99 -13.10
N SER A 39 0.96 -18.29 -13.26
CA SER A 39 0.85 -18.95 -14.57
C SER A 39 -0.49 -18.73 -15.28
N SER A 40 -1.50 -18.17 -14.61
CA SER A 40 -2.82 -17.94 -15.21
C SER A 40 -2.76 -16.88 -16.32
N ASN A 41 -3.72 -16.97 -17.25
CA ASN A 41 -3.94 -15.94 -18.28
C ASN A 41 -4.87 -14.83 -17.80
N GLU A 42 -5.61 -15.04 -16.70
CA GLU A 42 -6.54 -14.06 -16.14
C GLU A 42 -5.82 -13.12 -15.16
N PRO A 43 -5.83 -11.79 -15.40
CA PRO A 43 -5.18 -10.82 -14.52
C PRO A 43 -5.65 -10.89 -13.06
N GLU A 44 -6.95 -11.11 -12.85
CA GLU A 44 -7.53 -11.28 -11.50
C GLU A 44 -6.90 -12.48 -10.77
N GLU A 45 -6.69 -13.60 -11.46
CA GLU A 45 -6.06 -14.79 -10.86
C GLU A 45 -4.59 -14.55 -10.55
N GLN A 46 -3.88 -13.83 -11.43
CA GLN A 46 -2.49 -13.45 -11.20
C GLN A 46 -2.34 -12.59 -9.94
N ILE A 47 -3.24 -11.62 -9.72
CA ILE A 47 -3.23 -10.78 -8.51
C ILE A 47 -3.37 -11.63 -7.23
N LEU A 48 -4.14 -12.73 -7.28
CA LEU A 48 -4.30 -13.63 -6.13
C LEU A 48 -2.99 -14.35 -5.73
N ALA A 49 -1.96 -14.36 -6.58
CA ALA A 49 -0.64 -14.93 -6.23
C ALA A 49 -0.03 -14.27 -4.99
N ILE A 50 -0.39 -13.02 -4.70
CA ILE A 50 0.04 -12.29 -3.49
C ILE A 50 -0.52 -12.91 -2.21
N LEU A 51 -1.67 -13.56 -2.31
CA LEU A 51 -2.30 -14.26 -1.19
C LEU A 51 -1.73 -15.67 -0.98
N ALA A 52 -1.02 -16.19 -1.97
CA ALA A 52 -0.51 -17.56 -2.00
C ALA A 52 0.78 -17.74 -1.21
N ASN A 53 1.29 -18.97 -1.17
CA ASN A 53 2.61 -19.29 -0.64
C ASN A 53 3.70 -18.73 -1.57
N LYS A 54 4.55 -17.86 -1.04
CA LYS A 54 5.64 -17.24 -1.79
C LYS A 54 6.75 -18.22 -2.15
N GLY A 55 6.84 -19.36 -1.43
CA GLY A 55 7.95 -20.31 -1.59
C GLY A 55 9.29 -19.60 -1.36
N ASN A 56 10.16 -19.62 -2.36
CA ASN A 56 11.48 -18.98 -2.33
C ASN A 56 11.50 -17.56 -2.91
N LYS A 57 10.34 -17.04 -3.36
CA LYS A 57 10.25 -15.70 -3.95
C LYS A 57 10.01 -14.65 -2.89
N THR A 58 10.58 -13.48 -3.10
CA THR A 58 10.28 -12.28 -2.32
C THR A 58 8.91 -11.72 -2.72
N SER A 59 8.30 -10.92 -1.83
CA SER A 59 7.08 -10.17 -2.16
C SER A 59 7.28 -9.29 -3.40
N ALA A 60 8.49 -8.76 -3.56
CA ALA A 60 8.84 -7.86 -4.65
C ALA A 60 8.83 -8.55 -6.01
N GLU A 61 9.45 -9.74 -6.09
CA GLU A 61 9.48 -10.52 -7.33
C GLU A 61 8.07 -10.93 -7.77
N ILE A 62 7.19 -11.28 -6.83
CA ILE A 62 5.80 -11.64 -7.13
C ILE A 62 5.04 -10.43 -7.67
N VAL A 63 5.11 -9.28 -7.00
CA VAL A 63 4.42 -8.05 -7.43
C VAL A 63 4.92 -7.60 -8.81
N LYS A 64 6.23 -7.61 -9.03
CA LYS A 64 6.84 -7.28 -10.33
C LYS A 64 6.34 -8.21 -11.43
N SER A 65 6.27 -9.52 -11.16
CA SER A 65 5.79 -10.51 -12.12
C SER A 65 4.33 -10.27 -12.51
N ILE A 66 3.48 -9.94 -11.52
CA ILE A 66 2.05 -9.66 -11.75
C ILE A 66 1.90 -8.40 -12.63
N LEU A 67 2.62 -7.33 -12.30
CA LEU A 67 2.52 -6.07 -13.02
C LEU A 67 2.99 -6.21 -14.48
N GLN A 68 4.09 -6.92 -14.72
CA GLN A 68 4.56 -7.20 -16.09
C GLN A 68 3.50 -7.94 -16.93
N LYS A 69 2.77 -8.88 -16.32
CA LYS A 69 1.73 -9.64 -17.03
C LYS A 69 0.45 -8.85 -17.26
N ILE A 70 -0.01 -8.09 -16.28
CA ILE A 70 -1.19 -7.22 -16.42
C ILE A 70 -1.02 -6.26 -17.61
N MET A 71 0.16 -5.67 -17.75
CA MET A 71 0.47 -4.75 -18.86
C MET A 71 0.47 -5.44 -20.22
N ALA A 72 0.94 -6.69 -20.30
CA ALA A 72 0.92 -7.44 -21.55
C ALA A 72 -0.50 -7.74 -22.04
N VAL A 73 -1.45 -7.85 -21.12
CA VAL A 73 -2.86 -8.17 -21.42
C VAL A 73 -3.70 -6.92 -21.65
N SER A 74 -3.35 -5.78 -21.05
CA SER A 74 -4.14 -4.55 -21.19
C SER A 74 -3.27 -3.30 -21.34
N PRO A 75 -2.98 -2.87 -22.58
CA PRO A 75 -2.29 -1.62 -22.87
C PRO A 75 -3.20 -0.38 -22.72
N ASP A 76 -4.50 -0.58 -22.47
CA ASP A 76 -5.48 0.49 -22.36
C ASP A 76 -5.52 1.05 -20.92
N CYS A 77 -5.15 2.33 -20.79
CA CYS A 77 -5.01 3.08 -19.53
C CYS A 77 -6.19 2.99 -18.53
N SER A 78 -7.40 2.63 -18.99
CA SER A 78 -8.59 2.48 -18.15
C SER A 78 -8.59 1.16 -17.36
N THR A 79 -8.21 0.06 -18.01
CA THR A 79 -8.20 -1.29 -17.41
C THR A 79 -6.98 -1.49 -16.53
N GLU A 80 -5.84 -0.88 -16.88
CA GLU A 80 -4.65 -0.81 -16.02
C GLU A 80 -4.99 -0.25 -14.63
N ASN A 81 -5.88 0.73 -14.55
CA ASN A 81 -6.29 1.33 -13.29
C ASN A 81 -7.13 0.36 -12.43
N LYS A 82 -8.00 -0.46 -13.03
CA LYS A 82 -8.82 -1.45 -12.29
C LYS A 82 -7.94 -2.47 -11.56
N TYR A 83 -7.05 -3.14 -12.30
CA TYR A 83 -6.18 -4.19 -11.75
C TYR A 83 -5.20 -3.63 -10.72
N TYR A 84 -4.72 -2.41 -10.94
CA TYR A 84 -3.92 -1.69 -9.97
C TYR A 84 -4.67 -1.43 -8.65
N GLN A 85 -5.91 -0.95 -8.70
CA GLN A 85 -6.70 -0.74 -7.47
C GLN A 85 -6.92 -2.06 -6.73
N GLN A 86 -7.22 -3.15 -7.45
CA GLN A 86 -7.40 -4.47 -6.84
C GLN A 86 -6.12 -4.96 -6.16
N LEU A 87 -5.00 -4.86 -6.86
CA LEU A 87 -3.67 -5.19 -6.35
C LEU A 87 -3.37 -4.41 -5.06
N ARG A 88 -3.59 -3.10 -5.07
CA ARG A 88 -3.39 -2.22 -3.91
C ARG A 88 -4.23 -2.65 -2.70
N VAL A 89 -5.53 -2.89 -2.90
CA VAL A 89 -6.43 -3.31 -1.82
C VAL A 89 -5.97 -4.63 -1.21
N ILE A 90 -5.60 -5.61 -2.05
CA ILE A 90 -5.13 -6.92 -1.60
C ILE A 90 -3.82 -6.81 -0.81
N MET A 91 -2.90 -5.94 -1.24
CA MET A 91 -1.64 -5.69 -0.54
C MET A 91 -1.87 -5.03 0.83
N GLN A 92 -2.82 -4.10 0.94
CA GLN A 92 -3.17 -3.48 2.22
C GLN A 92 -3.76 -4.50 3.21
N LEU A 93 -4.65 -5.37 2.73
CA LEU A 93 -5.30 -6.40 3.57
C LEU A 93 -4.30 -7.38 4.21
N ARG A 94 -3.16 -7.60 3.57
CA ARG A 94 -2.14 -8.54 4.01
C ARG A 94 -1.08 -7.94 4.95
N LYS A 95 -1.15 -6.64 5.26
CA LYS A 95 -0.13 -5.91 6.03
C LYS A 95 1.28 -6.20 5.48
N PHE A 96 1.46 -6.04 4.18
CA PHE A 96 2.74 -6.31 3.55
C PHE A 96 3.80 -5.32 4.07
N ASP A 97 4.88 -5.87 4.63
CA ASP A 97 6.01 -5.16 5.25
C ASP A 97 6.79 -4.27 4.26
N ASN A 98 7.74 -3.47 4.78
CA ASN A 98 8.61 -2.52 4.08
C ASN A 98 9.23 -3.03 2.76
N GLU A 99 9.50 -4.34 2.64
CA GLU A 99 10.00 -4.97 1.41
C GLU A 99 9.07 -4.78 0.21
N THR A 100 7.79 -4.59 0.48
CA THR A 100 6.74 -4.43 -0.53
C THR A 100 6.55 -2.97 -0.93
N GLU A 101 6.84 -2.05 -0.02
CA GLU A 101 6.95 -0.63 -0.36
C GLU A 101 8.13 -0.42 -1.32
N GLN A 102 9.28 -1.04 -1.04
CA GLN A 102 10.40 -1.06 -1.99
C GLN A 102 10.03 -1.71 -3.32
N ALA A 103 9.32 -2.85 -3.31
CA ALA A 103 8.82 -3.46 -4.54
C ALA A 103 7.93 -2.52 -5.37
N MET A 104 7.04 -1.77 -4.72
CA MET A 104 6.19 -0.79 -5.38
C MET A 104 6.97 0.42 -5.90
N LEU A 105 8.00 0.86 -5.16
CA LEU A 105 8.89 1.96 -5.52
C LEU A 105 9.87 1.59 -6.63
N ASP A 106 10.37 0.35 -6.68
CA ASP A 106 11.23 -0.14 -7.77
C ASP A 106 10.45 -0.24 -9.09
N VAL A 107 9.13 -0.36 -8.98
CA VAL A 107 8.20 -0.29 -10.11
C VAL A 107 7.81 1.18 -10.41
N ASN A 108 8.51 2.19 -9.84
CA ASN A 108 8.31 3.63 -10.12
C ASN A 108 8.49 4.01 -11.60
N SER A 109 9.15 3.20 -12.43
CA SER A 109 9.15 3.44 -13.89
C SER A 109 7.74 3.32 -14.50
N PHE A 110 6.84 2.60 -13.82
CA PHE A 110 5.49 2.27 -14.27
C PHE A 110 4.40 3.06 -13.53
N TRP A 111 4.73 3.62 -12.37
CA TRP A 111 3.81 4.33 -11.48
C TRP A 111 4.25 5.77 -11.25
N LYS A 112 3.43 6.74 -11.68
CA LYS A 112 3.61 8.12 -11.23
C LYS A 112 3.06 8.23 -9.81
N LEU A 113 3.90 7.95 -8.82
CA LEU A 113 3.59 8.09 -7.38
C LEU A 113 2.89 9.42 -7.06
N GLU A 114 3.30 10.48 -7.74
CA GLU A 114 2.72 11.82 -7.63
C GLU A 114 1.25 11.95 -8.03
N ARG A 115 0.71 11.00 -8.79
CA ARG A 115 -0.71 10.96 -9.17
C ARG A 115 -1.59 10.26 -8.14
N ASP A 116 -1.01 9.47 -7.25
CA ASP A 116 -1.75 8.71 -6.25
C ASP A 116 -2.52 9.62 -5.27
N PRO A 117 -3.83 9.40 -5.04
CA PRO A 117 -4.60 10.22 -4.12
C PRO A 117 -4.07 10.22 -2.68
N PHE A 118 -3.56 9.10 -2.18
CA PHE A 118 -3.05 9.00 -0.81
C PHE A 118 -1.65 9.60 -0.69
N TYR A 119 -0.81 9.47 -1.71
CA TYR A 119 0.47 10.18 -1.76
C TYR A 119 0.25 11.71 -1.81
N LYS A 120 -0.68 12.20 -2.64
CA LYS A 120 -1.08 13.62 -2.66
C LYS A 120 -1.57 14.08 -1.29
N ARG A 121 -2.43 13.30 -0.64
CA ARG A 121 -2.91 13.58 0.72
C ARG A 121 -1.76 13.59 1.73
N GLY A 122 -0.84 12.64 1.65
CA GLY A 122 0.35 12.59 2.49
C GLY A 122 1.24 13.81 2.33
N ARG A 123 1.48 14.24 1.07
CA ARG A 123 2.21 15.46 0.74
C ARG A 123 1.54 16.70 1.33
N GLN A 124 0.22 16.85 1.17
CA GLN A 124 -0.53 17.97 1.77
C GLN A 124 -0.43 17.99 3.30
N VAL A 125 -0.53 16.84 3.97
CA VAL A 125 -0.37 16.74 5.42
C VAL A 125 1.06 17.11 5.85
N ALA A 126 2.08 16.67 5.11
CA ALA A 126 3.47 17.00 5.39
C ALA A 126 3.75 18.50 5.20
N GLU A 127 3.25 19.10 4.12
CA GLU A 127 3.33 20.54 3.86
C GLU A 127 2.63 21.36 4.95
N ALA A 128 1.45 20.92 5.39
CA ALA A 128 0.72 21.57 6.48
C ALA A 128 1.49 21.51 7.82
N LYS A 129 2.05 20.35 8.16
CA LYS A 129 2.89 20.18 9.36
C LYS A 129 4.15 21.06 9.29
N ALA A 130 4.86 21.05 8.17
CA ALA A 130 6.05 21.89 7.98
C ALA A 130 5.72 23.38 8.10
N LEU A 131 4.56 23.81 7.60
CA LEU A 131 4.09 25.18 7.76
C LEU A 131 3.75 25.51 9.22
N GLU A 132 3.13 24.59 9.95
CA GLU A 132 2.81 24.74 11.37
C GLU A 132 4.08 24.82 12.23
N GLU A 133 5.08 23.99 11.97
CA GLU A 133 6.39 24.02 12.64
C GLU A 133 7.10 25.35 12.40
N LYS A 134 7.12 25.85 11.15
CA LYS A 134 7.65 27.19 10.83
C LYS A 134 6.94 28.29 11.60
N ARG A 135 5.61 28.21 11.71
CA ARG A 135 4.81 29.17 12.50
C ARG A 135 5.11 29.09 13.99
N ALA A 136 5.31 27.89 14.54
CA ALA A 136 5.68 27.71 15.93
C ALA A 136 7.06 28.33 16.23
N ILE A 137 8.05 28.12 15.35
CA ILE A 137 9.38 28.73 15.46
C ILE A 137 9.26 30.26 15.37
N ALA A 138 8.52 30.79 14.38
CA ALA A 138 8.31 32.23 14.23
C ALA A 138 7.65 32.87 15.45
N ARG A 139 6.64 32.21 16.04
CA ARG A 139 5.98 32.67 17.27
C ARG A 139 6.96 32.72 18.44
N ASN A 140 7.79 31.68 18.60
CA ASN A 140 8.80 31.65 19.66
C ASN A 140 9.85 32.75 19.50
N LEU A 141 10.29 33.04 18.27
CA LEU A 141 11.25 34.12 18.00
C LEU A 141 10.63 35.51 18.22
N LYS A 142 9.37 35.71 17.80
CA LYS A 142 8.62 36.94 18.04
C LYS A 142 8.45 37.21 19.53
N ASN A 143 8.11 36.19 20.32
CA ASN A 143 8.00 36.29 21.78
C ASN A 143 9.35 36.64 22.46
N LYS A 144 10.48 36.33 21.82
CA LYS A 144 11.82 36.70 22.27
C LYS A 144 12.26 38.10 21.80
N GLY A 145 11.39 38.84 21.11
CA GLY A 145 11.68 40.19 20.63
C GLY A 145 12.63 40.25 19.43
N ILE A 146 12.79 39.13 18.70
CA ILE A 146 13.60 39.12 17.47
C ILE A 146 12.89 39.95 16.39
N ASP A 147 13.67 40.70 15.61
CA ASP A 147 13.16 41.52 14.54
C ASP A 147 12.39 40.70 13.49
N LEU A 148 11.27 41.25 13.02
CA LEU A 148 10.35 40.56 12.12
C LEU A 148 11.00 40.23 10.76
N ALA A 149 11.94 41.05 10.28
CA ALA A 149 12.65 40.78 9.03
C ALA A 149 13.59 39.58 9.19
N ILE A 150 14.27 39.46 10.33
CA ILE A 150 15.13 38.31 10.66
C ILE A 150 14.29 37.03 10.77
N ILE A 151 13.09 37.10 11.35
CA ILE A 151 12.17 35.96 11.43
C ILE A 151 11.68 35.54 10.03
N ALA A 152 11.37 36.51 9.16
CA ALA A 152 10.95 36.24 7.79
C ALA A 152 12.07 35.56 6.98
N GLU A 153 13.30 36.04 7.12
CA GLU A 153 14.48 35.44 6.49
C GLU A 153 14.73 34.01 7.01
N ALA A 154 14.67 33.80 8.33
CA ALA A 154 14.98 32.50 8.95
C ALA A 154 13.90 31.43 8.71
N THR A 155 12.62 31.81 8.61
CA THR A 155 11.50 30.86 8.49
C THR A 155 10.93 30.75 7.08
N GLY A 156 11.24 31.73 6.21
CA GLY A 156 10.66 31.86 4.87
C GLY A 156 9.16 32.22 4.89
N LEU A 157 8.64 32.68 6.04
CA LEU A 157 7.26 33.17 6.15
C LEU A 157 7.18 34.63 5.71
N THR A 158 6.04 35.01 5.14
CA THR A 158 5.78 36.40 4.76
C THR A 158 5.57 37.28 6.01
N MET A 159 5.90 38.56 5.92
CA MET A 159 5.68 39.53 7.02
C MET A 159 4.22 39.54 7.51
N LYS A 160 3.25 39.40 6.59
CA LYS A 160 1.83 39.31 6.92
C LYS A 160 1.50 38.06 7.75
N GLN A 161 2.13 36.92 7.45
CA GLN A 161 1.95 35.70 8.23
C GLN A 161 2.55 35.83 9.63
N ILE A 162 3.71 36.46 9.78
CA ILE A 162 4.38 36.62 11.08
C ILE A 162 3.65 37.64 11.97
N GLN A 163 3.10 38.70 11.39
CA GLN A 163 2.29 39.68 12.11
C GLN A 163 1.01 39.07 12.68
N ALA A 164 0.41 38.12 11.96
CA ALA A 164 -0.82 37.41 12.37
C ALA A 164 -0.60 36.27 13.40
N LEU A 165 0.65 35.94 13.75
CA LEU A 165 1.01 34.91 14.75
C LEU A 165 1.07 35.43 16.18
#